data_AF-A0A9N9U0P1-F1
#
_entry.id   AF-A0A9N9U0P1-F1
#
_cell.length_a   1.000
_cell.length_b   1.000
_cell.length_c   1.000
_cell.angle_alpha   90.00
_cell.angle_beta   90.00
_cell.angle_gamma   90.00
#
_symmetry.space_group_name_H-M   'P 1'
#
loop_
_entity.id
_entity.type
_entity.pdbx_description
1 polymer ?
#
loop_
_entity_poly.entity_id
_entity_poly.type
_entity_poly.pdbx_seq_one_letter_code
_entity_poly.pdbx_strand_id
1 'polypeptide(L)'
;MGTSEKIDPAPSEAPQTDKFQPFTVEILRLIKDYQQQHGLRHGDYQRYRGYCTRRIGRLRKVLKLPQGDRRHFKKRDVTEAHVTSPKSDERFLHIPLMLSERCWSYAMQLRQESNTEPRKKFHLVQKLRKACVYALQLDELCKQERCDVRTKLESQAYLAWIQGSLQFELQLWPQAAENLKKAQLIYEKISSTLPDELQLPYKQRSEEIGPSLRYCAYNIGDEKAVDLLELRSQGVLENFEALVSQTQEKTEDVLYEVKWFDAIVPVRIERIRLFLVSIEGLKESLEHAEDSQARIKMLENLFIDLRDIVTLARESVRNDKLTVKQTKECQLLLAYLLSIRVERTSQRNLILVLQTRKPQDCVRLLDINIQQTNEISQNEAIKDNERVRKYYESQMRAYKTIRSFYLGKVHAAQKRWKEAAILFDSSNKSARDTKQVGNFVSELDELLKTVKEKAELELAASKANLILDQQQEDVPLQFPQKTYKSKKPLYERLDEFREDPQLLSKNPNLVTLPPQMEPVPAKPLFFDLALNFAEFPDLTEKLEGSQPKQKQGVGISGFVKGLWGWGK
;
A
#
# COMPACT_ATOMS: atom_id res chain seq x y z
N MET A 1 -60.89 -58.55 -20.01
CA MET A 1 -60.07 -57.49 -20.64
C MET A 1 -58.61 -57.79 -20.30
N GLY A 2 -57.73 -57.89 -21.28
CA GLY A 2 -56.29 -58.04 -21.07
C GLY A 2 -55.57 -56.97 -21.88
N THR A 3 -54.76 -56.16 -21.22
CA THR A 3 -53.99 -55.08 -21.84
C THR A 3 -52.62 -55.59 -22.27
N SER A 4 -52.21 -55.23 -23.49
CA SER A 4 -50.93 -55.66 -24.06
C SER A 4 -49.77 -54.94 -23.37
N GLU A 5 -48.88 -55.69 -22.72
CA GLU A 5 -47.52 -55.21 -22.45
C GLU A 5 -46.75 -55.14 -23.77
N LYS A 6 -46.03 -54.04 -23.99
CA LYS A 6 -45.03 -53.92 -25.04
C LYS A 6 -43.66 -53.91 -24.40
N ILE A 7 -42.74 -54.63 -25.01
CA ILE A 7 -41.33 -54.65 -24.61
C ILE A 7 -40.64 -53.48 -25.31
N ASP A 8 -40.25 -52.46 -24.54
CA ASP A 8 -39.41 -51.38 -25.05
C ASP A 8 -37.94 -51.84 -25.13
N PRO A 9 -37.18 -51.43 -26.17
CA PRO A 9 -35.78 -51.81 -26.33
C PRO A 9 -34.87 -51.03 -25.36
N ALA A 10 -33.77 -51.67 -24.94
CA ALA A 10 -32.78 -51.05 -24.07
C ALA A 10 -32.16 -49.78 -24.70
N PRO A 11 -31.85 -48.73 -23.90
CA PRO A 11 -31.29 -47.49 -24.42
C PRO A 11 -29.89 -47.70 -24.98
N SER A 12 -29.67 -47.24 -26.22
CA SER A 12 -28.34 -47.18 -26.84
C SER A 12 -27.39 -46.33 -26.00
N GLU A 13 -26.25 -46.89 -25.61
CA GLU A 13 -25.17 -46.10 -25.01
C GLU A 13 -24.69 -45.04 -26.01
N ALA A 14 -24.74 -43.77 -25.61
CA ALA A 14 -24.14 -42.69 -26.38
C ALA A 14 -22.62 -42.71 -26.19
N PRO A 15 -21.80 -42.50 -27.25
CA PRO A 15 -20.35 -42.56 -27.14
C PRO A 15 -19.83 -41.50 -26.17
N GLN A 16 -19.10 -41.94 -25.15
CA GLN A 16 -18.47 -41.05 -24.18
C GLN A 16 -17.43 -40.18 -24.89
N THR A 17 -17.60 -38.86 -24.86
CA THR A 17 -16.64 -37.92 -25.43
C THR A 17 -15.50 -37.69 -24.45
N ASP A 18 -14.28 -38.06 -24.84
CA ASP A 18 -13.06 -37.82 -24.06
C ASP A 18 -12.88 -36.32 -23.78
N LYS A 19 -13.20 -35.91 -22.55
CA LYS A 19 -13.04 -34.53 -22.08
C LYS A 19 -11.58 -34.25 -21.79
N PHE A 20 -10.83 -33.91 -22.83
CA PHE A 20 -9.44 -33.43 -22.72
C PHE A 20 -9.33 -32.32 -21.67
N GLN A 21 -8.35 -32.43 -20.77
CA GLN A 21 -8.08 -31.37 -19.80
C GLN A 21 -7.77 -30.04 -20.52
N PRO A 22 -8.35 -28.91 -20.06
CA PRO A 22 -8.06 -27.61 -20.65
C PRO A 22 -6.67 -27.13 -20.25
N PHE A 23 -6.10 -26.26 -21.08
CA PHE A 23 -4.89 -25.51 -20.75
C PHE A 23 -5.25 -24.30 -19.86
N THR A 24 -4.52 -24.15 -18.75
CA THR A 24 -4.64 -23.03 -17.80
C THR A 24 -3.30 -22.31 -17.71
N VAL A 25 -3.19 -21.12 -18.31
CA VAL A 25 -1.96 -20.34 -18.36
C VAL A 25 -2.15 -19.02 -17.62
N GLU A 26 -1.53 -18.89 -16.43
CA GLU A 26 -1.52 -17.66 -15.62
C GLU A 26 -0.60 -16.59 -16.26
N ILE A 27 -0.99 -16.05 -17.42
CA ILE A 27 -0.19 -15.15 -18.27
C ILE A 27 0.39 -13.98 -17.45
N LEU A 28 -0.41 -13.33 -16.60
CA LEU A 28 0.05 -12.16 -15.84
C LEU A 28 1.11 -12.53 -14.80
N ARG A 29 0.92 -13.64 -14.08
CA ARG A 29 1.89 -14.15 -13.10
C ARG A 29 3.20 -14.54 -13.79
N LEU A 30 3.10 -15.31 -14.88
CA LEU A 30 4.24 -15.76 -15.68
C LEU A 30 5.11 -14.58 -16.15
N ILE A 31 4.51 -13.49 -16.67
CA ILE A 31 5.30 -12.33 -17.08
C ILE A 31 5.89 -11.58 -15.87
N LYS A 32 5.14 -11.40 -14.76
CA LYS A 32 5.67 -10.74 -13.55
C LYS A 32 6.87 -11.50 -12.97
N ASP A 33 6.78 -12.82 -12.84
CA ASP A 33 7.87 -13.68 -12.36
C ASP A 33 9.12 -13.56 -13.24
N TYR A 34 8.98 -13.69 -14.56
CA TYR A 34 10.12 -13.59 -15.47
C TYR A 34 10.70 -12.17 -15.55
N GLN A 35 9.88 -11.13 -15.43
CA GLN A 35 10.32 -9.74 -15.38
C GLN A 35 11.16 -9.49 -14.12
N GLN A 36 10.65 -9.88 -12.94
CA GLN A 36 11.37 -9.73 -11.67
C GLN A 36 12.68 -10.54 -11.63
N GLN A 37 12.65 -11.82 -12.02
CA GLN A 37 13.82 -12.71 -11.96
C GLN A 37 14.92 -12.36 -12.98
N HIS A 38 14.62 -11.66 -14.07
CA HIS A 38 15.54 -11.54 -15.21
C HIS A 38 15.82 -10.11 -15.69
N GLY A 39 15.50 -9.08 -14.91
CA GLY A 39 16.11 -7.76 -15.05
C GLY A 39 15.28 -6.58 -14.55
N LEU A 40 13.95 -6.64 -14.65
CA LEU A 40 13.09 -5.48 -14.40
C LEU A 40 13.02 -5.06 -12.93
N ARG A 41 13.39 -5.93 -11.97
CA ARG A 41 13.64 -5.53 -10.56
C ARG A 41 14.67 -4.40 -10.43
N HIS A 42 15.53 -4.22 -11.43
CA HIS A 42 16.54 -3.16 -11.51
C HIS A 42 16.40 -2.33 -12.81
N GLY A 43 15.24 -2.35 -13.47
CA GLY A 43 14.99 -1.63 -14.73
C GLY A 43 15.75 -2.14 -15.97
N ASP A 44 16.40 -3.32 -15.90
CA ASP A 44 17.22 -3.85 -16.99
C ASP A 44 16.39 -4.58 -18.06
N TYR A 45 15.83 -3.78 -18.97
CA TYR A 45 15.07 -4.25 -20.13
C TYR A 45 15.94 -5.00 -21.16
N GLN A 46 17.26 -4.76 -21.20
CA GLN A 46 18.14 -5.43 -22.17
C GLN A 46 18.37 -6.90 -21.78
N ARG A 47 18.59 -7.17 -20.49
CA ARG A 47 18.73 -8.51 -19.93
C ARG A 47 17.43 -9.30 -20.00
N TYR A 48 16.27 -8.67 -19.76
CA TYR A 48 14.97 -9.32 -19.91
C TYR A 48 14.68 -9.71 -21.37
N ARG A 49 14.87 -8.80 -22.32
CA ARG A 49 14.86 -9.07 -23.78
C ARG A 49 15.81 -10.22 -24.16
N GLY A 50 17.00 -10.27 -23.56
CA GLY A 50 17.98 -11.34 -23.73
C GLY A 50 17.55 -12.70 -23.14
N TYR A 51 16.83 -12.70 -22.02
CA TYR A 51 16.16 -13.89 -21.49
C TYR A 51 15.04 -14.38 -22.41
N CYS A 52 14.10 -13.51 -22.81
CA CYS A 52 12.97 -13.90 -23.68
C CYS A 52 13.47 -14.50 -25.00
N THR A 53 14.53 -13.93 -25.59
CA THR A 53 15.19 -14.48 -26.79
C THR A 53 15.69 -15.92 -26.58
N ARG A 54 16.39 -16.18 -25.46
CA ARG A 54 16.86 -17.54 -25.09
C ARG A 54 15.70 -18.49 -24.75
N ARG A 55 14.61 -17.99 -24.15
CA ARG A 55 13.42 -18.80 -23.84
C ARG A 55 12.67 -19.21 -25.10
N ILE A 56 12.47 -18.31 -26.07
CA ILE A 56 11.88 -18.66 -27.39
C ILE A 56 12.70 -19.76 -28.07
N GLY A 57 14.03 -19.65 -28.06
CA GLY A 57 14.93 -20.67 -28.63
C GLY A 57 14.78 -22.04 -27.96
N ARG A 58 14.73 -22.09 -26.62
CA ARG A 58 14.50 -23.33 -25.87
C ARG A 58 13.13 -23.93 -26.14
N LEU A 59 12.05 -23.14 -26.06
CA LEU A 59 10.68 -23.57 -26.35
C LEU A 59 10.58 -24.18 -27.76
N ARG A 60 11.11 -23.50 -28.78
CA ARG A 60 11.08 -23.98 -30.17
C ARG A 60 11.90 -25.25 -30.41
N LYS A 61 12.98 -25.47 -29.64
CA LYS A 61 13.75 -26.73 -29.69
C LYS A 61 12.98 -27.89 -29.06
N VAL A 62 12.38 -27.68 -27.88
CA VAL A 62 11.58 -28.69 -27.16
C VAL A 62 10.34 -29.09 -27.96
N LEU A 63 9.57 -28.09 -28.43
CA LEU A 63 8.33 -28.27 -29.18
C LEU A 63 8.54 -28.58 -30.67
N LYS A 64 9.78 -28.86 -31.10
CA LYS A 64 10.13 -29.24 -32.48
C LYS A 64 9.64 -28.25 -33.56
N LEU A 65 9.59 -26.94 -33.24
CA LEU A 65 9.23 -25.83 -34.15
C LEU A 65 10.42 -24.90 -34.47
N PRO A 66 11.53 -25.39 -35.07
CA PRO A 66 12.61 -24.53 -35.55
C PRO A 66 12.14 -23.66 -36.73
N GLN A 67 12.64 -22.43 -36.83
CA GLN A 67 12.31 -21.50 -37.93
C GLN A 67 13.23 -21.68 -39.16
N GLY A 68 13.54 -22.94 -39.48
CA GLY A 68 14.52 -23.31 -40.50
C GLY A 68 15.91 -23.61 -39.95
N ASP A 69 16.86 -23.78 -40.87
CA ASP A 69 18.23 -24.26 -40.62
C ASP A 69 19.27 -23.15 -40.77
N ARG A 70 20.54 -23.43 -40.43
CA ARG A 70 21.66 -22.45 -40.51
C ARG A 70 21.79 -21.72 -41.86
N ARG A 71 21.29 -22.28 -42.97
CA ARG A 71 21.33 -21.66 -44.30
C ARG A 71 20.00 -21.07 -44.79
N HIS A 72 18.86 -21.49 -44.25
CA HIS A 72 17.54 -21.17 -44.80
C HIS A 72 16.52 -20.90 -43.69
N PHE A 73 15.99 -19.67 -43.64
CA PHE A 73 14.88 -19.32 -42.75
C PHE A 73 13.54 -19.79 -43.32
N LYS A 74 12.78 -20.54 -42.54
CA LYS A 74 11.37 -20.89 -42.83
C LYS A 74 10.50 -20.46 -41.66
N LYS A 75 9.67 -19.43 -41.86
CA LYS A 75 8.73 -18.94 -40.85
C LYS A 75 7.79 -20.07 -40.42
N ARG A 76 7.97 -20.57 -39.20
CA ARG A 76 7.03 -21.48 -38.52
C ARG A 76 6.43 -20.74 -37.33
N ASP A 77 5.20 -20.27 -37.47
CA ASP A 77 4.43 -19.70 -36.36
C ASP A 77 3.62 -20.80 -35.68
N VAL A 78 2.99 -20.49 -34.54
CA VAL A 78 2.08 -21.41 -33.86
C VAL A 78 0.69 -21.24 -34.48
N THR A 79 0.21 -22.27 -35.16
CA THR A 79 -1.16 -22.39 -35.66
C THR A 79 -2.06 -23.13 -34.68
N GLU A 80 -3.37 -22.96 -34.83
CA GLU A 80 -4.43 -23.58 -33.99
C GLU A 80 -4.31 -25.10 -33.88
N ALA A 81 -3.88 -25.77 -34.96
CA ALA A 81 -3.61 -27.22 -34.98
C ALA A 81 -2.55 -27.68 -33.94
N HIS A 82 -1.65 -26.79 -33.49
CA HIS A 82 -0.72 -27.08 -32.40
C HIS A 82 -1.35 -26.94 -31.01
N VAL A 83 -2.57 -26.41 -30.88
CA VAL A 83 -3.33 -26.30 -29.62
C VAL A 83 -4.39 -27.41 -29.55
N THR A 84 -5.11 -27.65 -30.64
CA THR A 84 -6.22 -28.60 -30.70
C THR A 84 -5.81 -30.08 -30.78
N SER A 85 -4.61 -30.40 -31.28
CA SER A 85 -4.14 -31.79 -31.39
C SER A 85 -4.05 -32.48 -30.01
N PRO A 86 -4.63 -33.69 -29.80
CA PRO A 86 -4.72 -34.33 -28.47
C PRO A 86 -3.43 -34.37 -27.66
N LYS A 87 -2.26 -34.53 -28.30
CA LYS A 87 -0.94 -34.64 -27.66
C LYS A 87 -0.17 -33.30 -27.53
N SER A 88 -0.86 -32.17 -27.67
CA SER A 88 -0.27 -30.83 -27.54
C SER A 88 0.07 -30.43 -26.10
N ASP A 89 1.03 -29.51 -25.99
CA ASP A 89 1.61 -28.96 -24.76
C ASP A 89 1.26 -27.46 -24.66
N GLU A 90 0.78 -27.01 -23.50
CA GLU A 90 0.48 -25.60 -23.19
C GLU A 90 1.60 -24.63 -23.61
N ARG A 91 2.86 -25.09 -23.62
CA ARG A 91 4.06 -24.34 -23.98
C ARG A 91 4.03 -23.78 -25.41
N PHE A 92 3.15 -24.27 -26.28
CA PHE A 92 2.88 -23.62 -27.57
C PHE A 92 2.38 -22.18 -27.39
N LEU A 93 1.52 -21.89 -26.40
CA LEU A 93 1.02 -20.54 -26.09
C LEU A 93 2.11 -19.62 -25.53
N HIS A 94 3.12 -20.18 -24.85
CA HIS A 94 4.27 -19.40 -24.36
C HIS A 94 5.16 -18.86 -25.50
N ILE A 95 5.08 -19.38 -26.73
CA ILE A 95 5.86 -18.86 -27.87
C ILE A 95 5.39 -17.46 -28.29
N PRO A 96 4.12 -17.20 -28.67
CA PRO A 96 3.64 -15.85 -28.99
C PRO A 96 3.74 -14.91 -27.79
N LEU A 97 3.46 -15.36 -26.55
CA LEU A 97 3.65 -14.54 -25.35
C LEU A 97 5.10 -14.05 -25.20
N MET A 98 6.09 -14.94 -25.29
CA MET A 98 7.51 -14.55 -25.20
C MET A 98 8.00 -13.74 -26.41
N LEU A 99 7.37 -13.90 -27.58
CA LEU A 99 7.62 -13.05 -28.75
C LEU A 99 7.09 -11.62 -28.54
N SER A 100 5.91 -11.46 -27.95
CA SER A 100 5.35 -10.18 -27.52
C SER A 100 6.24 -9.52 -26.46
N GLU A 101 6.52 -10.22 -25.35
CA GLU A 101 7.37 -9.73 -24.25
C GLU A 101 8.75 -9.28 -24.73
N ARG A 102 9.38 -10.01 -25.65
CA ARG A 102 10.67 -9.61 -26.26
C ARG A 102 10.55 -8.31 -27.07
N CYS A 103 9.43 -8.09 -27.74
CA CYS A 103 9.16 -6.86 -28.49
C CYS A 103 8.81 -5.69 -27.57
N TRP A 104 7.94 -5.89 -26.58
CA TRP A 104 7.61 -4.92 -25.54
C TRP A 104 8.86 -4.50 -24.74
N SER A 105 9.65 -5.44 -24.25
CA SER A 105 10.90 -5.18 -23.53
C SER A 105 11.91 -4.39 -24.38
N TYR A 106 11.95 -4.59 -25.70
CA TYR A 106 12.78 -3.78 -26.59
C TYR A 106 12.17 -2.38 -26.82
N ALA A 107 10.85 -2.24 -26.85
CA ALA A 107 10.21 -0.92 -26.87
C ALA A 107 10.54 -0.11 -25.61
N MET A 108 10.48 -0.73 -24.43
CA MET A 108 10.78 -0.04 -23.16
C MET A 108 12.27 0.33 -23.03
N GLN A 109 13.19 -0.54 -23.49
CA GLN A 109 14.60 -0.16 -23.67
C GLN A 109 14.73 1.08 -24.59
N LEU A 110 14.05 1.08 -25.74
CA LEU A 110 14.09 2.20 -26.69
C LEU A 110 13.40 3.47 -26.16
N ARG A 111 12.51 3.35 -25.17
CA ARG A 111 11.87 4.49 -24.47
C ARG A 111 12.90 5.21 -23.60
N GLN A 112 13.66 4.47 -22.79
CA GLN A 112 14.79 5.03 -22.04
C GLN A 112 15.85 5.66 -22.97
N GLU A 113 16.23 4.96 -24.05
CA GLU A 113 17.16 5.51 -25.05
C GLU A 113 16.60 6.75 -25.79
N SER A 114 15.27 6.92 -25.88
CA SER A 114 14.68 8.05 -26.61
C SER A 114 14.75 9.39 -25.89
N ASN A 115 15.05 9.41 -24.59
CA ASN A 115 15.24 10.64 -23.82
C ASN A 115 16.51 11.39 -24.27
N THR A 116 17.54 10.68 -24.73
CA THR A 116 18.76 11.27 -25.33
C THR A 116 18.72 11.26 -26.85
N GLU A 117 18.03 10.30 -27.47
CA GLU A 117 18.00 10.09 -28.92
C GLU A 117 16.55 10.03 -29.44
N PRO A 118 15.86 11.17 -29.65
CA PRO A 118 14.42 11.20 -29.98
C PRO A 118 14.03 10.35 -31.21
N ARG A 119 14.95 10.17 -32.17
CA ARG A 119 14.75 9.32 -33.35
C ARG A 119 14.50 7.85 -33.00
N LYS A 120 14.86 7.38 -31.80
CA LYS A 120 14.55 6.03 -31.29
C LYS A 120 13.04 5.81 -31.12
N LYS A 121 12.23 6.86 -30.92
CA LYS A 121 10.76 6.75 -30.74
C LYS A 121 10.07 6.10 -31.94
N PHE A 122 10.54 6.34 -33.17
CA PHE A 122 10.05 5.63 -34.36
C PHE A 122 10.28 4.11 -34.27
N HIS A 123 11.43 3.68 -33.73
CA HIS A 123 11.75 2.26 -33.58
C HIS A 123 10.99 1.62 -32.41
N LEU A 124 10.79 2.35 -31.31
CA LEU A 124 9.91 1.99 -30.18
C LEU A 124 8.51 1.64 -30.68
N VAL A 125 7.87 2.56 -31.42
CA VAL A 125 6.52 2.36 -31.99
C VAL A 125 6.50 1.14 -32.93
N GLN A 126 7.55 0.93 -33.73
CA GLN A 126 7.67 -0.27 -34.56
C GLN A 126 7.78 -1.56 -33.74
N LYS A 127 8.41 -1.55 -32.55
CA LYS A 127 8.43 -2.71 -31.63
C LYS A 127 7.06 -2.94 -30.98
N LEU A 128 6.37 -1.90 -30.53
CA LEU A 128 5.04 -2.03 -29.93
C LEU A 128 4.01 -2.55 -30.94
N ARG A 129 3.98 -2.03 -32.17
CA ARG A 129 3.16 -2.58 -33.27
C ARG A 129 3.42 -4.08 -33.47
N LYS A 130 4.67 -4.52 -33.37
CA LYS A 130 5.02 -5.95 -33.45
C LYS A 130 4.68 -6.75 -32.20
N ALA A 131 4.68 -6.15 -31.01
CA ALA A 131 4.17 -6.77 -29.79
C ALA A 131 2.65 -7.01 -29.90
N CYS A 132 1.88 -6.01 -30.34
CA CYS A 132 0.43 -6.15 -30.59
C CYS A 132 0.10 -7.31 -31.53
N VAL A 133 0.86 -7.49 -32.62
CA VAL A 133 0.67 -8.64 -33.54
C VAL A 133 0.88 -9.98 -32.84
N TYR A 134 1.89 -10.10 -31.97
CA TYR A 134 2.13 -11.34 -31.22
C TYR A 134 1.15 -11.56 -30.06
N ALA A 135 0.66 -10.49 -29.42
CA ALA A 135 -0.41 -10.55 -28.43
C ALA A 135 -1.75 -10.96 -29.06
N LEU A 136 -2.06 -10.47 -30.27
CA LEU A 136 -3.25 -10.88 -31.01
C LEU A 136 -3.15 -12.35 -31.44
N GLN A 137 -1.98 -12.79 -31.91
CA GLN A 137 -1.72 -14.21 -32.20
C GLN A 137 -1.84 -15.11 -30.95
N LEU A 138 -1.54 -14.62 -29.76
CA LEU A 138 -1.82 -15.34 -28.51
C LEU A 138 -3.33 -15.42 -28.26
N ASP A 139 -4.06 -14.32 -28.39
CA ASP A 139 -5.50 -14.28 -28.12
C ASP A 139 -6.32 -15.18 -29.06
N GLU A 140 -6.05 -15.17 -30.37
CA GLU A 140 -6.73 -16.08 -31.32
C GLU A 140 -6.47 -17.57 -31.01
N LEU A 141 -5.26 -17.91 -30.53
CA LEU A 141 -4.95 -19.27 -30.07
C LEU A 141 -5.62 -19.61 -28.73
N CYS A 142 -5.80 -18.63 -27.85
CA CYS A 142 -6.50 -18.79 -26.58
C CYS A 142 -8.02 -18.93 -26.75
N LYS A 143 -8.65 -18.40 -27.80
CA LYS A 143 -10.10 -18.54 -28.05
C LYS A 143 -10.55 -19.99 -28.27
N GLN A 144 -9.65 -20.86 -28.72
CA GLN A 144 -9.88 -22.29 -28.97
C GLN A 144 -10.50 -23.00 -27.75
N GLU A 145 -11.34 -24.01 -27.98
CA GLU A 145 -12.12 -24.68 -26.91
C GLU A 145 -11.25 -25.24 -25.78
N ARG A 146 -10.02 -25.67 -26.10
CA ARG A 146 -9.08 -26.27 -25.15
C ARG A 146 -8.50 -25.30 -24.11
N CYS A 147 -8.58 -23.99 -24.28
CA CYS A 147 -8.13 -23.08 -23.21
C CYS A 147 -9.28 -22.77 -22.25
N ASP A 148 -8.99 -22.72 -20.96
CA ASP A 148 -9.99 -22.38 -19.95
C ASP A 148 -10.45 -20.91 -20.04
N VAL A 149 -11.55 -20.59 -19.36
CA VAL A 149 -12.14 -19.24 -19.37
C VAL A 149 -11.17 -18.20 -18.78
N ARG A 150 -10.33 -18.60 -17.81
CA ARG A 150 -9.32 -17.72 -17.20
C ARG A 150 -8.24 -17.32 -18.21
N THR A 151 -7.67 -18.27 -18.93
CA THR A 151 -6.65 -18.04 -19.96
C THR A 151 -7.18 -17.16 -21.09
N LYS A 152 -8.46 -17.33 -21.46
CA LYS A 152 -9.19 -16.48 -22.42
C LYS A 152 -9.36 -15.04 -21.94
N LEU A 153 -9.64 -14.83 -20.65
CA LEU A 153 -9.72 -13.48 -20.07
C LEU A 153 -8.33 -12.84 -19.90
N GLU A 154 -7.32 -13.60 -19.47
CA GLU A 154 -5.95 -13.10 -19.35
C GLU A 154 -5.30 -12.78 -20.71
N SER A 155 -5.60 -13.54 -21.78
CA SER A 155 -5.13 -13.19 -23.13
C SER A 155 -5.75 -11.89 -23.64
N GLN A 156 -7.05 -11.69 -23.43
CA GLN A 156 -7.75 -10.46 -23.80
C GLN A 156 -7.25 -9.25 -23.00
N ALA A 157 -6.99 -9.41 -21.70
CA ALA A 157 -6.44 -8.35 -20.85
C ALA A 157 -4.99 -8.00 -21.22
N TYR A 158 -4.16 -8.99 -21.56
CA TYR A 158 -2.79 -8.78 -22.06
C TYR A 158 -2.79 -8.09 -23.43
N LEU A 159 -3.66 -8.51 -24.35
CA LEU A 159 -3.84 -7.90 -25.66
C LEU A 159 -4.27 -6.42 -25.53
N ALA A 160 -5.30 -6.14 -24.73
CA ALA A 160 -5.81 -4.80 -24.50
C ALA A 160 -4.76 -3.89 -23.83
N TRP A 161 -3.99 -4.41 -22.87
CA TRP A 161 -2.87 -3.68 -22.25
C TRP A 161 -1.77 -3.33 -23.26
N ILE A 162 -1.37 -4.27 -24.12
CA ILE A 162 -0.33 -4.04 -25.14
C ILE A 162 -0.84 -3.10 -26.27
N GLN A 163 -2.12 -3.19 -26.65
CA GLN A 163 -2.75 -2.26 -27.61
C GLN A 163 -2.87 -0.85 -27.05
N GLY A 164 -3.38 -0.70 -25.82
CA GLY A 164 -3.45 0.58 -25.12
C GLY A 164 -2.08 1.22 -24.95
N SER A 165 -1.05 0.44 -24.61
CA SER A 165 0.34 0.90 -24.55
C SER A 165 0.87 1.44 -25.89
N LEU A 166 0.48 0.84 -27.02
CA LEU A 166 0.80 1.34 -28.35
C LEU A 166 0.05 2.65 -28.67
N GLN A 167 -1.26 2.71 -28.39
CA GLN A 167 -2.09 3.87 -28.66
C GLN A 167 -1.66 5.09 -27.81
N PHE A 168 -1.23 4.86 -26.57
CA PHE A 168 -0.66 5.88 -25.68
C PHE A 168 0.62 6.50 -26.28
N GLU A 169 1.56 5.68 -26.77
CA GLU A 169 2.79 6.16 -27.43
C GLU A 169 2.53 6.84 -28.79
N LEU A 170 1.38 6.57 -29.40
CA LEU A 170 0.85 7.25 -30.60
C LEU A 170 -0.01 8.48 -30.28
N GLN A 171 -0.19 8.84 -29.01
CA GLN A 171 -1.02 9.97 -28.55
C GLN A 171 -2.52 9.87 -28.95
N LEU A 172 -3.02 8.64 -29.17
CA LEU A 172 -4.40 8.36 -29.54
C LEU A 172 -5.27 8.16 -28.28
N TRP A 173 -5.40 9.22 -27.49
CA TRP A 173 -5.88 9.17 -26.09
C TRP A 173 -7.22 8.46 -25.87
N PRO A 174 -8.30 8.69 -26.67
CA PRO A 174 -9.58 7.99 -26.45
C PRO A 174 -9.46 6.47 -26.64
N GLN A 175 -8.73 6.04 -27.67
CA GLN A 175 -8.54 4.64 -28.01
C GLN A 175 -7.60 3.94 -27.01
N ALA A 176 -6.58 4.67 -26.54
CA ALA A 176 -5.72 4.23 -25.44
C ALA A 176 -6.52 4.06 -24.14
N ALA A 177 -7.37 5.02 -23.78
CA ALA A 177 -8.22 4.96 -22.61
C ALA A 177 -9.18 3.76 -22.65
N GLU A 178 -9.86 3.54 -23.79
CA GLU A 178 -10.76 2.39 -24.00
C GLU A 178 -10.04 1.06 -23.75
N ASN A 179 -8.89 0.84 -24.39
CA ASN A 179 -8.16 -0.44 -24.31
C ASN A 179 -7.48 -0.63 -22.94
N LEU A 180 -6.96 0.44 -22.33
CA LEU A 180 -6.42 0.38 -20.96
C LEU A 180 -7.53 0.13 -19.93
N LYS A 181 -8.71 0.75 -20.07
CA LYS A 181 -9.83 0.55 -19.14
C LYS A 181 -10.42 -0.85 -19.30
N LYS A 182 -10.50 -1.37 -20.52
CA LYS A 182 -10.83 -2.78 -20.80
C LYS A 182 -9.85 -3.73 -20.11
N ALA A 183 -8.55 -3.49 -20.19
CA ALA A 183 -7.54 -4.30 -19.50
C ALA A 183 -7.72 -4.25 -17.97
N GLN A 184 -7.87 -3.05 -17.40
CA GLN A 184 -8.09 -2.84 -15.97
C GLN A 184 -9.33 -3.59 -15.47
N LEU A 185 -10.49 -3.41 -16.12
CA LEU A 185 -11.75 -4.06 -15.73
C LEU A 185 -11.69 -5.60 -15.79
N ILE A 186 -10.95 -6.17 -16.75
CA ILE A 186 -10.77 -7.62 -16.82
C ILE A 186 -9.85 -8.11 -15.68
N TYR A 187 -8.74 -7.42 -15.40
CA TYR A 187 -7.86 -7.79 -14.29
C TYR A 187 -8.54 -7.60 -12.91
N GLU A 188 -9.37 -6.57 -12.74
CA GLU A 188 -10.21 -6.38 -11.54
C GLU A 188 -11.21 -7.54 -11.37
N LYS A 189 -11.88 -7.96 -12.45
CA LYS A 189 -12.84 -9.08 -12.42
C LYS A 189 -12.17 -10.45 -12.20
N ILE A 190 -10.93 -10.63 -12.68
CA ILE A 190 -10.12 -11.81 -12.33
C ILE A 190 -9.71 -11.73 -10.85
N SER A 191 -9.28 -10.56 -10.36
CA SER A 191 -8.92 -10.39 -8.95
C SER A 191 -10.09 -10.64 -8.00
N SER A 192 -11.33 -10.25 -8.34
CA SER A 192 -12.50 -10.48 -7.46
C SER A 192 -13.05 -11.91 -7.52
N THR A 193 -12.51 -12.78 -8.38
CA THR A 193 -12.90 -14.19 -8.50
C THR A 193 -11.79 -15.18 -8.07
N LEU A 194 -10.65 -14.67 -7.58
CA LEU A 194 -9.52 -15.47 -7.09
C LEU A 194 -9.38 -15.40 -5.55
N PRO A 195 -8.89 -16.47 -4.88
CA PRO A 195 -8.49 -16.43 -3.47
C PRO A 195 -7.41 -15.35 -3.22
N ASP A 196 -7.44 -14.73 -2.03
CA ASP A 196 -6.65 -13.53 -1.70
C ASP A 196 -5.14 -13.66 -1.99
N GLU A 197 -4.55 -14.83 -1.74
CA GLU A 197 -3.14 -15.13 -2.04
C GLU A 197 -2.75 -14.93 -3.51
N LEU A 198 -3.70 -15.12 -4.43
CA LEU A 198 -3.49 -15.03 -5.88
C LEU A 198 -3.88 -13.68 -6.47
N GLN A 199 -4.52 -12.78 -5.70
CA GLN A 199 -5.02 -11.50 -6.19
C GLN A 199 -3.91 -10.46 -6.44
N LEU A 200 -2.82 -10.52 -5.67
CA LEU A 200 -1.80 -9.45 -5.63
C LEU A 200 -1.22 -9.05 -7.00
N PRO A 201 -0.86 -9.98 -7.93
CA PRO A 201 -0.33 -9.58 -9.24
C PRO A 201 -1.35 -8.83 -10.11
N TYR A 202 -2.64 -9.12 -9.94
CA TYR A 202 -3.75 -8.51 -10.68
C TYR A 202 -4.07 -7.11 -10.15
N LYS A 203 -4.15 -6.94 -8.82
CA LYS A 203 -4.29 -5.63 -8.16
C LYS A 203 -3.15 -4.67 -8.57
N GLN A 204 -1.90 -5.12 -8.42
CA GLN A 204 -0.72 -4.37 -8.88
C GLN A 204 -0.77 -3.99 -10.36
N ARG A 205 -1.34 -4.82 -11.24
CA ARG A 205 -1.48 -4.50 -12.67
C ARG A 205 -2.58 -3.47 -12.93
N SER A 206 -3.69 -3.51 -12.22
CA SER A 206 -4.75 -2.49 -12.32
C SER A 206 -4.30 -1.14 -11.76
N GLU A 207 -3.51 -1.15 -10.69
CA GLU A 207 -2.82 0.03 -10.13
C GLU A 207 -1.82 0.63 -11.13
N GLU A 208 -0.96 -0.19 -11.76
CA GLU A 208 -0.01 0.23 -12.82
C GLU A 208 -0.69 0.88 -14.05
N ILE A 209 -1.96 0.56 -14.32
CA ILE A 209 -2.72 1.12 -15.44
C ILE A 209 -3.37 2.47 -15.09
N GLY A 210 -3.68 2.72 -13.81
CA GLY A 210 -4.33 3.94 -13.32
C GLY A 210 -3.67 5.25 -13.77
N PRO A 211 -2.34 5.43 -13.65
CA PRO A 211 -1.62 6.60 -14.15
C PRO A 211 -1.84 6.86 -15.64
N SER A 212 -1.76 5.84 -16.49
CA SER A 212 -1.97 6.01 -17.93
C SER A 212 -3.43 6.37 -18.26
N LEU A 213 -4.41 5.85 -17.52
CA LEU A 213 -5.81 6.24 -17.67
C LEU A 213 -6.06 7.70 -17.27
N ARG A 214 -5.59 8.15 -16.10
CA ARG A 214 -5.69 9.55 -15.68
C ARG A 214 -5.04 10.51 -16.69
N TYR A 215 -3.88 10.14 -17.22
CA TYR A 215 -3.21 10.93 -18.25
C TYR A 215 -3.99 10.96 -19.58
N CYS A 216 -4.63 9.86 -20.00
CA CYS A 216 -5.52 9.89 -21.16
C CYS A 216 -6.74 10.79 -20.92
N ALA A 217 -7.40 10.69 -19.77
CA ALA A 217 -8.54 11.54 -19.42
C ALA A 217 -8.20 13.04 -19.44
N TYR A 218 -7.04 13.42 -18.89
CA TYR A 218 -6.51 14.79 -18.96
C TYR A 218 -6.37 15.29 -20.40
N ASN A 219 -5.76 14.50 -21.28
CA ASN A 219 -5.58 14.88 -22.69
C ASN A 219 -6.87 14.77 -23.54
N ILE A 220 -7.96 14.22 -22.99
CA ILE A 220 -9.29 14.21 -23.59
C ILE A 220 -10.11 15.44 -23.14
N GLY A 221 -9.72 16.09 -22.03
CA GLY A 221 -10.46 17.21 -21.43
C GLY A 221 -11.59 16.78 -20.49
N ASP A 222 -11.57 15.54 -19.96
CA ASP A 222 -12.55 15.09 -18.98
C ASP A 222 -12.16 15.52 -17.56
N GLU A 223 -12.52 16.76 -17.21
CA GLU A 223 -12.20 17.42 -15.92
C GLU A 223 -12.62 16.59 -14.69
N LYS A 224 -13.59 15.67 -14.84
CA LYS A 224 -14.14 14.87 -13.72
C LYS A 224 -13.32 13.65 -13.36
N ALA A 225 -12.31 13.29 -14.18
CA ALA A 225 -11.60 12.02 -14.09
C ALA A 225 -10.12 12.15 -13.72
N VAL A 226 -9.64 13.35 -13.35
CA VAL A 226 -8.20 13.62 -13.19
C VAL A 226 -7.87 14.21 -11.83
N ASP A 227 -7.68 13.34 -10.83
CA ASP A 227 -6.83 13.70 -9.70
C ASP A 227 -5.36 13.76 -10.16
N LEU A 228 -4.85 14.99 -10.33
CA LEU A 228 -3.48 15.28 -10.72
C LEU A 228 -2.46 15.00 -9.60
N LEU A 229 -2.86 14.95 -8.32
CA LEU A 229 -1.95 14.69 -7.20
C LEU A 229 -1.39 13.26 -7.24
N GLU A 230 -2.26 12.28 -7.47
CA GLU A 230 -1.84 10.87 -7.57
C GLU A 230 -0.78 10.67 -8.66
N LEU A 231 -0.88 11.37 -9.79
CA LEU A 231 0.07 11.27 -10.90
C LEU A 231 1.48 11.78 -10.55
N ARG A 232 1.59 12.82 -9.72
CA ARG A 232 2.87 13.28 -9.19
C ARG A 232 3.44 12.35 -8.12
N SER A 233 2.57 11.78 -7.27
CA SER A 233 2.98 10.91 -6.15
C SER A 233 3.80 9.67 -6.55
N GLN A 234 3.75 9.26 -7.83
CA GLN A 234 4.44 8.08 -8.36
C GLN A 234 5.70 8.40 -9.20
N GLY A 235 6.11 9.68 -9.32
CA GLY A 235 7.36 10.08 -9.98
C GLY A 235 7.42 9.89 -11.51
N VAL A 236 6.31 9.52 -12.16
CA VAL A 236 6.29 9.19 -13.60
C VAL A 236 6.43 10.43 -14.51
N LEU A 237 6.09 11.63 -14.00
CA LEU A 237 6.01 12.87 -14.79
C LEU A 237 7.36 13.54 -15.11
N GLU A 238 8.44 13.25 -14.37
CA GLU A 238 9.71 14.00 -14.47
C GLU A 238 10.32 13.98 -15.88
N ASN A 239 10.12 12.90 -16.62
CA ASN A 239 10.59 12.76 -18.01
C ASN A 239 9.58 13.26 -19.06
N PHE A 240 8.39 13.71 -18.65
CA PHE A 240 7.32 14.19 -19.53
C PHE A 240 7.09 15.71 -19.44
N GLU A 241 7.25 16.35 -18.27
CA GLU A 241 7.08 17.81 -18.15
C GLU A 241 8.01 18.58 -19.12
N ALA A 242 9.24 18.10 -19.32
CA ALA A 242 10.21 18.70 -20.26
C ALA A 242 9.75 18.72 -21.74
N LEU A 243 8.86 17.80 -22.15
CA LEU A 243 8.28 17.79 -23.50
C LEU A 243 7.08 18.75 -23.60
N VAL A 244 6.30 18.86 -22.52
CA VAL A 244 5.13 19.75 -22.43
C VAL A 244 5.56 21.22 -22.46
N SER A 245 6.64 21.58 -21.76
CA SER A 245 7.16 22.96 -21.78
C SER A 245 7.56 23.45 -23.18
N GLN A 246 7.95 22.56 -24.11
CA GLN A 246 8.27 22.93 -25.50
C GLN A 246 7.04 23.14 -26.40
N THR A 247 5.82 22.91 -25.90
CA THR A 247 4.58 23.03 -26.70
C THR A 247 3.61 24.12 -26.21
N GLN A 248 3.86 24.77 -25.07
CA GLN A 248 2.92 25.72 -24.45
C GLN A 248 3.29 27.21 -24.57
N GLU A 249 4.38 27.59 -25.25
CA GLU A 249 4.79 29.01 -25.47
C GLU A 249 3.83 29.84 -26.39
N LYS A 250 2.57 29.42 -26.55
CA LYS A 250 1.57 30.04 -27.43
C LYS A 250 0.18 30.18 -26.78
N THR A 251 0.12 30.34 -25.46
CA THR A 251 -1.15 30.57 -24.74
C THR A 251 -1.01 31.61 -23.62
N GLU A 252 -0.18 32.63 -23.85
CA GLU A 252 -0.18 33.86 -23.05
C GLU A 252 -1.43 34.71 -23.34
N ASP A 253 -2.59 34.32 -22.82
CA ASP A 253 -3.70 35.25 -22.50
C ASP A 253 -4.84 34.59 -21.68
N VAL A 254 -4.49 33.98 -20.53
CA VAL A 254 -5.48 33.54 -19.52
C VAL A 254 -5.01 33.95 -18.13
N LEU A 255 -5.37 35.18 -17.74
CA LEU A 255 -5.19 35.70 -16.38
C LEU A 255 -6.12 34.94 -15.41
N TYR A 256 -5.54 34.16 -14.50
CA TYR A 256 -6.25 33.63 -13.33
C TYR A 256 -6.00 34.57 -12.15
N GLU A 257 -7.06 35.05 -11.50
CA GLU A 257 -6.98 36.04 -10.43
C GLU A 257 -7.52 35.48 -9.11
N VAL A 258 -6.70 35.52 -8.05
CA VAL A 258 -7.11 35.07 -6.71
C VAL A 258 -7.40 36.26 -5.82
N LYS A 259 -8.53 36.21 -5.10
CA LYS A 259 -8.87 37.21 -4.07
C LYS A 259 -8.25 36.81 -2.74
N TRP A 260 -7.25 37.56 -2.29
CA TRP A 260 -6.57 37.36 -1.01
C TRP A 260 -6.89 38.54 -0.10
N PHE A 261 -7.85 38.33 0.82
CA PHE A 261 -8.51 39.40 1.57
C PHE A 261 -9.06 40.48 0.62
N ASP A 262 -8.64 41.74 0.78
CA ASP A 262 -9.07 42.87 -0.05
C ASP A 262 -8.16 43.09 -1.29
N ALA A 263 -7.18 42.22 -1.51
CA ALA A 263 -6.24 42.31 -2.63
C ALA A 263 -6.58 41.28 -3.74
N ILE A 264 -6.37 41.68 -5.00
CA ILE A 264 -6.44 40.78 -6.17
C ILE A 264 -5.01 40.40 -6.54
N VAL A 265 -4.74 39.09 -6.62
CA VAL A 265 -3.43 38.50 -6.90
C VAL A 265 -3.45 37.92 -8.33
N PRO A 266 -2.83 38.59 -9.33
CA PRO A 266 -2.85 38.12 -10.71
C PRO A 266 -1.80 37.01 -10.92
N VAL A 267 -2.24 35.86 -11.44
CA VAL A 267 -1.42 34.69 -11.69
C VAL A 267 -1.21 34.49 -13.20
N ARG A 268 -0.01 34.87 -13.68
CA ARG A 268 0.39 34.69 -15.09
C ARG A 268 1.13 33.37 -15.36
N ILE A 269 1.74 32.77 -14.35
CA ILE A 269 2.57 31.56 -14.51
C ILE A 269 1.69 30.32 -14.38
N GLU A 270 1.55 29.53 -15.45
CA GLU A 270 0.65 28.38 -15.49
C GLU A 270 0.94 27.33 -14.40
N ARG A 271 2.21 27.00 -14.12
CA ARG A 271 2.57 26.07 -13.04
C ARG A 271 2.02 26.53 -11.67
N ILE A 272 1.94 27.85 -11.44
CA ILE A 272 1.38 28.43 -10.21
C ILE A 272 -0.15 28.37 -10.23
N ARG A 273 -0.79 28.65 -11.38
CA ARG A 273 -2.25 28.48 -11.55
C ARG A 273 -2.69 27.04 -11.24
N LEU A 274 -2.04 26.05 -11.85
CA LEU A 274 -2.35 24.63 -11.65
C LEU A 274 -2.18 24.20 -10.18
N PHE A 275 -1.12 24.69 -9.52
CA PHE A 275 -0.91 24.45 -8.10
C PHE A 275 -1.98 25.09 -7.21
N LEU A 276 -2.46 26.29 -7.53
CA LEU A 276 -3.53 26.96 -6.77
C LEU A 276 -4.87 26.23 -6.89
N VAL A 277 -5.23 25.72 -8.08
CA VAL A 277 -6.41 24.85 -8.26
C VAL A 277 -6.29 23.58 -7.41
N SER A 278 -5.09 22.99 -7.29
CA SER A 278 -4.88 21.82 -6.40
C SER A 278 -5.06 22.13 -4.89
N ILE A 279 -4.95 23.41 -4.48
CA ILE A 279 -5.21 23.83 -3.10
C ILE A 279 -6.71 23.99 -2.82
N GLU A 280 -7.53 24.31 -3.84
CA GLU A 280 -8.98 24.43 -3.70
C GLU A 280 -9.59 23.06 -3.33
N GLY A 281 -9.23 21.99 -4.05
CA GLY A 281 -9.64 20.61 -3.75
C GLY A 281 -8.99 19.97 -2.52
N LEU A 282 -7.91 20.55 -1.99
CA LEU A 282 -7.21 20.01 -0.81
C LEU A 282 -8.10 19.98 0.44
N LYS A 283 -9.01 20.95 0.62
CA LYS A 283 -9.86 20.99 1.81
C LYS A 283 -10.75 19.75 1.89
N GLU A 284 -11.42 19.42 0.79
CA GLU A 284 -12.28 18.24 0.67
C GLU A 284 -11.47 16.94 0.82
N SER A 285 -10.25 16.91 0.27
CA SER A 285 -9.31 15.79 0.42
C SER A 285 -8.91 15.53 1.89
N LEU A 286 -8.70 16.59 2.67
CA LEU A 286 -8.37 16.50 4.10
C LEU A 286 -9.59 16.17 4.98
N GLU A 287 -10.80 16.44 4.51
CA GLU A 287 -12.05 16.07 5.18
C GLU A 287 -12.45 14.61 4.92
N HIS A 288 -12.12 14.05 3.75
CA HIS A 288 -12.34 12.64 3.40
C HIS A 288 -11.19 11.68 3.78
N ALA A 289 -10.07 12.18 4.30
CA ALA A 289 -8.93 11.36 4.67
C ALA A 289 -9.25 10.43 5.86
N GLU A 290 -9.00 9.12 5.69
CA GLU A 290 -9.34 8.05 6.65
C GLU A 290 -8.79 8.28 8.07
N ASP A 291 -7.58 8.84 8.17
CA ASP A 291 -6.89 9.04 9.43
C ASP A 291 -6.02 10.31 9.46
N SER A 292 -5.53 10.66 10.65
CA SER A 292 -4.66 11.82 10.85
C SER A 292 -3.27 11.68 10.21
N GLN A 293 -2.73 10.47 10.01
CA GLN A 293 -1.46 10.26 9.29
C GLN A 293 -1.63 10.52 7.78
N ALA A 294 -2.75 10.12 7.18
CA ALA A 294 -3.09 10.47 5.80
C ALA A 294 -3.16 11.99 5.62
N ARG A 295 -3.82 12.71 6.55
CA ARG A 295 -3.86 14.19 6.55
C ARG A 295 -2.46 14.83 6.65
N ILE A 296 -1.59 14.30 7.53
CA ILE A 296 -0.19 14.76 7.63
C ILE A 296 0.56 14.50 6.31
N LYS A 297 0.45 13.30 5.74
CA LYS A 297 1.13 12.91 4.49
C LYS A 297 0.67 13.74 3.28
N MET A 298 -0.61 14.07 3.17
CA MET A 298 -1.14 14.98 2.16
C MET A 298 -0.50 16.37 2.26
N LEU A 299 -0.43 16.93 3.48
CA LEU A 299 0.18 18.24 3.72
C LEU A 299 1.70 18.22 3.47
N GLU A 300 2.39 17.13 3.81
CA GLU A 300 3.83 16.97 3.59
C GLU A 300 4.20 16.84 2.11
N ASN A 301 3.41 16.10 1.33
CA ASN A 301 3.56 16.07 -0.14
C ASN A 301 3.41 17.48 -0.73
N LEU A 302 2.39 18.23 -0.31
CA LEU A 302 2.13 19.60 -0.78
C LEU A 302 3.30 20.57 -0.48
N PHE A 303 4.05 20.36 0.60
CA PHE A 303 5.24 21.18 0.88
C PHE A 303 6.35 21.01 -0.16
N ILE A 304 6.41 19.88 -0.87
CA ILE A 304 7.37 19.63 -1.95
C ILE A 304 7.01 20.48 -3.17
N ASP A 305 5.77 20.37 -3.66
CA ASP A 305 5.27 21.22 -4.75
C ASP A 305 5.39 22.72 -4.40
N LEU A 306 4.97 23.10 -3.19
CA LEU A 306 4.96 24.49 -2.74
C LEU A 306 6.37 25.10 -2.63
N ARG A 307 7.39 24.30 -2.28
CA ARG A 307 8.81 24.75 -2.28
C ARG A 307 9.24 25.18 -3.68
N ASP A 308 8.86 24.41 -4.69
CA ASP A 308 9.31 24.61 -6.07
C ASP A 308 8.50 25.75 -6.73
N ILE A 309 7.20 25.83 -6.44
CA ILE A 309 6.33 26.95 -6.81
C ILE A 309 6.78 28.28 -6.18
N VAL A 310 7.18 28.29 -4.90
CA VAL A 310 7.76 29.47 -4.23
C VAL A 310 9.13 29.83 -4.83
N THR A 311 9.87 28.88 -5.39
CA THR A 311 11.14 29.16 -6.07
C THR A 311 10.90 29.85 -7.41
N LEU A 312 9.98 29.36 -8.24
CA LEU A 312 9.55 30.04 -9.48
C LEU A 312 9.01 31.47 -9.21
N ALA A 313 8.25 31.65 -8.12
CA ALA A 313 7.75 32.97 -7.71
C ALA A 313 8.85 33.93 -7.20
N ARG A 314 9.99 33.41 -6.73
CA ARG A 314 11.17 34.22 -6.38
C ARG A 314 11.99 34.59 -7.62
N GLU A 315 12.04 33.71 -8.61
CA GLU A 315 12.72 33.95 -9.88
C GLU A 315 11.99 35.01 -10.70
N SER A 316 10.65 34.98 -10.75
CA SER A 316 9.87 36.03 -11.43
C SER A 316 10.04 37.42 -10.80
N VAL A 317 10.09 37.51 -9.46
CA VAL A 317 10.40 38.77 -8.74
C VAL A 317 11.80 39.31 -9.05
N ARG A 318 12.75 38.45 -9.45
CA ARG A 318 14.13 38.81 -9.81
C ARG A 318 14.35 39.12 -11.30
N ASN A 319 13.28 39.16 -12.11
CA ASN A 319 13.41 39.41 -13.54
C ASN A 319 13.50 40.93 -13.84
N ASP A 320 14.71 41.40 -14.13
CA ASP A 320 15.02 42.83 -14.41
C ASP A 320 14.25 43.43 -15.61
N LYS A 321 13.56 42.61 -16.41
CA LYS A 321 12.74 43.06 -17.55
C LYS A 321 11.32 43.50 -17.15
N LEU A 322 10.93 43.38 -15.88
CA LEU A 322 9.59 43.73 -15.42
C LEU A 322 9.41 45.23 -15.17
N THR A 323 8.23 45.75 -15.49
CA THR A 323 7.82 47.10 -15.05
C THR A 323 7.57 47.14 -13.55
N VAL A 324 7.71 48.32 -12.92
CA VAL A 324 7.47 48.53 -11.48
C VAL A 324 6.10 47.99 -11.00
N LYS A 325 5.07 48.03 -11.87
CA LYS A 325 3.76 47.43 -11.58
C LYS A 325 3.85 45.90 -11.51
N GLN A 326 4.44 45.26 -12.52
CA GLN A 326 4.60 43.81 -12.59
C GLN A 326 5.51 43.27 -11.47
N THR A 327 6.55 44.00 -11.07
CA THR A 327 7.38 43.62 -9.92
C THR A 327 6.55 43.57 -8.63
N LYS A 328 5.69 44.56 -8.38
CA LYS A 328 4.77 44.56 -7.23
C LYS A 328 3.73 43.44 -7.31
N GLU A 329 3.18 43.17 -8.49
CA GLU A 329 2.27 42.04 -8.71
C GLU A 329 2.94 40.69 -8.39
N CYS A 330 4.20 40.50 -8.80
CA CYS A 330 4.97 39.28 -8.49
C CYS A 330 5.34 39.20 -7.00
N GLN A 331 5.65 40.32 -6.34
CA GLN A 331 5.90 40.38 -4.90
C GLN A 331 4.63 40.01 -4.09
N LEU A 332 3.46 40.49 -4.52
CA LEU A 332 2.17 40.13 -3.92
C LEU A 332 1.86 38.63 -4.10
N LEU A 333 2.11 38.08 -5.28
CA LEU A 333 1.97 36.64 -5.54
C LEU A 333 2.91 35.79 -4.67
N LEU A 334 4.17 36.22 -4.52
CA LEU A 334 5.12 35.56 -3.62
C LEU A 334 4.68 35.64 -2.15
N ALA A 335 4.14 36.78 -1.69
CA ALA A 335 3.60 36.92 -0.35
C ALA A 335 2.39 35.99 -0.12
N TYR A 336 1.49 35.87 -1.10
CA TYR A 336 0.35 34.96 -1.03
C TYR A 336 0.79 33.49 -0.94
N LEU A 337 1.71 33.03 -1.80
CA LEU A 337 2.27 31.67 -1.75
C LEU A 337 3.01 31.39 -0.43
N LEU A 338 3.69 32.38 0.15
CA LEU A 338 4.29 32.27 1.47
C LEU A 338 3.24 32.17 2.58
N SER A 339 2.08 32.84 2.48
CA SER A 339 0.99 32.69 3.45
C SER A 339 0.37 31.28 3.43
N ILE A 340 0.10 30.73 2.24
CA ILE A 340 -0.34 29.34 2.07
C ILE A 340 0.64 28.39 2.77
N ARG A 341 1.95 28.62 2.62
CA ARG A 341 2.98 27.81 3.28
C ARG A 341 2.89 27.88 4.81
N VAL A 342 2.68 29.07 5.38
CA VAL A 342 2.53 29.24 6.84
C VAL A 342 1.25 28.58 7.33
N GLU A 343 0.12 28.73 6.64
CA GLU A 343 -1.16 28.14 7.03
C GLU A 343 -1.14 26.61 6.96
N ARG A 344 -0.62 26.02 5.88
CA ARG A 344 -0.52 24.55 5.74
C ARG A 344 0.53 23.94 6.68
N THR A 345 1.64 24.64 6.94
CA THR A 345 2.61 24.22 7.98
C THR A 345 1.97 24.25 9.36
N SER A 346 1.21 25.31 9.65
CA SER A 346 0.50 25.45 10.93
C SER A 346 -0.53 24.34 11.12
N GLN A 347 -1.34 24.05 10.09
CA GLN A 347 -2.31 22.95 10.10
C GLN A 347 -1.65 21.59 10.38
N ARG A 348 -0.59 21.23 9.64
CA ARG A 348 0.17 19.99 9.84
C ARG A 348 0.76 19.90 11.25
N ASN A 349 1.26 21.01 11.79
CA ASN A 349 1.79 21.06 13.15
C ASN A 349 0.69 20.95 14.23
N LEU A 350 -0.51 21.49 14.01
CA LEU A 350 -1.64 21.36 14.94
C LEU A 350 -2.14 19.90 15.04
N ILE A 351 -2.22 19.18 13.92
CA ILE A 351 -2.54 17.73 13.90
C ILE A 351 -1.50 16.96 14.74
N LEU A 352 -0.22 17.28 14.61
CA LEU A 352 0.84 16.67 15.42
C LEU A 352 0.77 17.03 16.92
N VAL A 353 0.30 18.23 17.28
CA VAL A 353 0.05 18.63 18.67
C VAL A 353 -1.13 17.83 19.27
N LEU A 354 -2.16 17.51 18.48
CA LEU A 354 -3.28 16.65 18.90
C LEU A 354 -2.84 15.18 19.08
N GLN A 355 -1.90 14.69 18.28
CA GLN A 355 -1.39 13.31 18.36
C GLN A 355 -0.34 13.08 19.46
N THR A 356 0.55 14.06 19.72
CA THR A 356 1.71 13.81 20.59
C THR A 356 1.35 13.82 22.08
N ARG A 357 1.91 12.85 22.82
CA ARG A 357 1.79 12.76 24.28
C ARG A 357 2.89 13.53 25.03
N LYS A 358 3.84 14.15 24.32
CA LYS A 358 5.01 14.85 24.89
C LYS A 358 4.80 16.37 24.88
N PRO A 359 4.59 17.04 26.04
CA PRO A 359 4.34 18.49 26.07
C PRO A 359 5.49 19.34 25.51
N GLN A 360 6.73 18.84 25.58
CA GLN A 360 7.92 19.49 25.01
C GLN A 360 7.83 19.62 23.48
N ASP A 361 7.33 18.57 22.80
CA ASP A 361 7.11 18.59 21.36
C ASP A 361 5.96 19.52 20.98
N CYS A 362 4.90 19.59 21.79
CA CYS A 362 3.82 20.55 21.59
C CYS A 362 4.33 22.00 21.60
N VAL A 363 5.14 22.36 22.61
CA VAL A 363 5.73 23.69 22.74
C VAL A 363 6.58 24.03 21.50
N ARG A 364 7.48 23.12 21.10
CA ARG A 364 8.35 23.31 19.93
C ARG A 364 7.58 23.48 18.61
N LEU A 365 6.50 22.73 18.40
CA LEU A 365 5.64 22.86 17.21
C LEU A 365 4.90 24.21 17.20
N LEU A 366 4.41 24.66 18.35
CA LEU A 366 3.71 25.93 18.49
C LEU A 366 4.65 27.14 18.38
N ASP A 367 5.90 27.03 18.83
CA ASP A 367 6.93 28.05 18.60
C ASP A 367 7.23 28.25 17.11
N ILE A 368 7.31 27.15 16.33
CA ILE A 368 7.45 27.23 14.87
C ILE A 368 6.26 27.96 14.24
N ASN A 369 5.02 27.64 14.64
CA ASN A 369 3.84 28.34 14.14
C ASN A 369 3.89 29.83 14.52
N ILE A 370 4.21 30.18 15.77
CA ILE A 370 4.30 31.57 16.24
C ILE A 370 5.34 32.37 15.45
N GLN A 371 6.53 31.79 15.21
CA GLN A 371 7.57 32.42 14.40
C GLN A 371 7.08 32.66 12.96
N GLN A 372 6.54 31.63 12.31
CA GLN A 372 6.11 31.72 10.91
C GLN A 372 4.91 32.66 10.71
N THR A 373 3.94 32.65 11.62
CA THR A 373 2.82 33.62 11.62
C THR A 373 3.32 35.05 11.84
N ASN A 374 4.34 35.25 12.70
CA ASN A 374 4.96 36.56 12.86
C ASN A 374 5.69 37.01 11.57
N GLU A 375 6.50 36.15 10.97
CA GLU A 375 7.20 36.42 9.70
C GLU A 375 6.26 36.85 8.57
N ILE A 376 5.13 36.16 8.36
CA ILE A 376 4.16 36.58 7.33
C ILE A 376 3.44 37.88 7.73
N SER A 377 3.10 38.07 9.01
CA SER A 377 2.41 39.29 9.48
C SER A 377 3.21 40.60 9.27
N GLN A 378 4.54 40.49 9.13
CA GLN A 378 5.45 41.61 8.90
C GLN A 378 5.76 41.84 7.40
N ASN A 379 5.15 41.07 6.49
CA ASN A 379 5.42 41.16 5.05
C ASN A 379 4.90 42.48 4.44
N GLU A 380 5.76 43.17 3.69
CA GLU A 380 5.45 44.48 3.11
C GLU A 380 4.26 44.51 2.15
N ALA A 381 3.91 43.39 1.51
CA ALA A 381 2.77 43.33 0.59
C ALA A 381 1.41 43.39 1.31
N ILE A 382 1.38 43.18 2.64
CA ILE A 382 0.15 43.13 3.45
C ILE A 382 0.18 43.98 4.72
N LYS A 383 1.33 44.60 5.08
CA LYS A 383 1.50 45.41 6.29
C LYS A 383 0.43 46.49 6.50
N ASP A 384 -0.09 47.06 5.42
CA ASP A 384 -1.06 48.15 5.43
C ASP A 384 -2.52 47.67 5.62
N ASN A 385 -2.81 46.38 5.41
CA ASN A 385 -4.16 45.85 5.57
C ASN A 385 -4.47 45.47 7.03
N GLU A 386 -5.33 46.25 7.67
CA GLU A 386 -5.72 46.06 9.07
C GLU A 386 -6.46 44.74 9.34
N ARG A 387 -7.26 44.24 8.38
CA ARG A 387 -7.96 42.95 8.51
C ARG A 387 -6.98 41.79 8.55
N VAL A 388 -5.99 41.81 7.64
CA VAL A 388 -4.92 40.81 7.56
C VAL A 388 -4.08 40.80 8.84
N ARG A 389 -3.73 41.98 9.34
CA ARG A 389 -2.98 42.14 10.61
C ARG A 389 -3.75 41.52 11.78
N LYS A 390 -5.03 41.88 11.95
CA LYS A 390 -5.90 41.34 13.01
C LYS A 390 -6.11 39.83 12.92
N TYR A 391 -6.19 39.26 11.71
CA TYR A 391 -6.27 37.82 11.48
C TYR A 391 -5.02 37.10 12.03
N TYR A 392 -3.82 37.47 11.57
CA TYR A 392 -2.58 36.84 12.05
C TYR A 392 -2.27 37.13 13.52
N GLU A 393 -2.61 38.30 14.04
CA GLU A 393 -2.53 38.61 15.48
C GLU A 393 -3.42 37.67 16.31
N SER A 394 -4.63 37.36 15.83
CA SER A 394 -5.55 36.44 16.53
C SER A 394 -5.05 35.00 16.53
N GLN A 395 -4.54 34.50 15.40
CA GLN A 395 -3.89 33.18 15.33
C GLN A 395 -2.65 33.12 16.23
N MET A 396 -1.77 34.12 16.15
CA MET A 396 -0.57 34.18 16.98
C MET A 396 -0.91 34.25 18.48
N ARG A 397 -2.00 34.92 18.87
CA ARG A 397 -2.50 34.88 20.24
C ARG A 397 -2.97 33.47 20.63
N ALA A 398 -3.73 32.80 19.77
CA ALA A 398 -4.18 31.43 19.99
C ALA A 398 -3.01 30.44 20.16
N TYR A 399 -2.02 30.47 19.27
CA TYR A 399 -0.82 29.63 19.39
C TYR A 399 -0.03 29.93 20.68
N LYS A 400 0.12 31.21 21.06
CA LYS A 400 0.78 31.62 22.33
C LYS A 400 0.03 31.08 23.55
N THR A 401 -1.31 31.16 23.57
CA THR A 401 -2.16 30.61 24.63
C THR A 401 -1.98 29.09 24.79
N ILE A 402 -2.07 28.34 23.69
CA ILE A 402 -1.92 26.88 23.70
C ILE A 402 -0.48 26.49 24.10
N ARG A 403 0.54 27.23 23.63
CA ARG A 403 1.94 27.02 24.02
C ARG A 403 2.15 27.22 25.52
N SER A 404 1.59 28.26 26.13
CA SER A 404 1.68 28.49 27.58
C SER A 404 1.07 27.34 28.39
N PHE A 405 -0.05 26.77 27.93
CA PHE A 405 -0.67 25.60 28.57
C PHE A 405 0.25 24.35 28.50
N TYR A 406 0.80 24.02 27.33
CA TYR A 406 1.72 22.89 27.21
C TYR A 406 3.06 23.13 27.92
N LEU A 407 3.55 24.38 27.99
CA LEU A 407 4.70 24.73 28.81
C LEU A 407 4.41 24.52 30.31
N GLY A 408 3.21 24.87 30.77
CA GLY A 408 2.73 24.52 32.12
C GLY A 408 2.83 23.02 32.39
N LYS A 409 2.47 22.17 31.42
CA LYS A 409 2.65 20.71 31.52
C LYS A 409 4.10 20.25 31.53
N VAL A 410 5.02 20.93 30.84
CA VAL A 410 6.47 20.67 30.95
C VAL A 410 6.96 20.97 32.37
N HIS A 411 6.55 22.09 32.97
CA HIS A 411 6.92 22.44 34.35
C HIS A 411 6.30 21.49 35.38
N ALA A 412 5.03 21.11 35.22
CA ALA A 412 4.37 20.12 36.07
C ALA A 412 5.08 18.76 36.05
N ALA A 413 5.49 18.27 34.86
CA ALA A 413 6.28 17.05 34.71
C ALA A 413 7.70 17.14 35.34
N GLN A 414 8.19 18.35 35.64
CA GLN A 414 9.44 18.62 36.35
C GLN A 414 9.25 18.90 37.85
N LYS A 415 8.04 18.68 38.42
CA LYS A 415 7.63 19.11 39.78
C LYS A 415 7.77 20.62 40.05
N ARG A 416 7.87 21.45 39.00
CA ARG A 416 7.95 22.92 39.10
C ARG A 416 6.56 23.53 39.23
N TRP A 417 5.88 23.19 40.34
CA TRP A 417 4.45 23.43 40.53
C TRP A 417 4.06 24.91 40.57
N LYS A 418 4.95 25.78 41.07
CA LYS A 418 4.71 27.24 41.13
C LYS A 418 4.65 27.83 39.72
N GLU A 419 5.64 27.52 38.90
CA GLU A 419 5.73 27.94 37.50
C GLU A 419 4.62 27.31 36.65
N ALA A 420 4.31 26.03 36.86
CA ALA A 420 3.19 25.35 36.22
C ALA A 420 1.85 26.04 36.52
N ALA A 421 1.57 26.36 37.79
CA ALA A 421 0.35 27.05 38.19
C ALA A 421 0.24 28.46 37.55
N ILE A 422 1.34 29.23 37.50
CA ILE A 422 1.36 30.55 36.84
C ILE A 422 1.06 30.42 35.34
N LEU A 423 1.65 29.42 34.67
CA LEU A 423 1.44 29.17 33.25
C LEU A 423 0.00 28.70 32.94
N PHE A 424 -0.58 27.84 33.78
CA PHE A 424 -1.97 27.40 33.63
C PHE A 424 -2.96 28.55 33.85
N ASP A 425 -2.81 29.35 34.90
CA ASP A 425 -3.64 30.55 35.15
C ASP A 425 -3.53 31.58 34.01
N SER A 426 -2.31 31.85 33.54
CA SER A 426 -2.06 32.72 32.37
C SER A 426 -2.74 32.18 31.10
N SER A 427 -2.64 30.87 30.83
CA SER A 427 -3.26 30.24 29.66
C SER A 427 -4.80 30.25 29.73
N ASN A 428 -5.39 30.04 30.91
CA ASN A 428 -6.84 30.10 31.13
C ASN A 428 -7.39 31.50 30.86
N LYS A 429 -6.75 32.54 31.45
CA LYS A 429 -7.09 33.95 31.20
C LYS A 429 -6.97 34.31 29.72
N SER A 430 -5.82 34.02 29.11
CA SER A 430 -5.61 34.33 27.70
C SER A 430 -6.54 33.54 26.76
N ALA A 431 -6.96 32.33 27.11
CA ALA A 431 -7.96 31.57 26.36
C ALA A 431 -9.37 32.19 26.44
N ARG A 432 -9.73 32.84 27.56
CA ARG A 432 -10.97 33.62 27.72
C ARG A 432 -10.90 34.93 26.90
N ASP A 433 -9.75 35.59 26.89
CA ASP A 433 -9.52 36.86 26.16
C ASP A 433 -9.24 36.69 24.65
N THR A 434 -9.02 35.47 24.17
CA THR A 434 -8.75 35.17 22.75
C THR A 434 -10.06 35.18 21.97
N LYS A 435 -10.43 36.35 21.45
CA LYS A 435 -11.48 36.51 20.44
C LYS A 435 -10.94 36.05 19.08
N GLN A 436 -11.65 35.13 18.45
CA GLN A 436 -11.41 34.66 17.10
C GLN A 436 -11.71 35.76 16.08
N VAL A 437 -10.87 35.89 15.04
CA VAL A 437 -11.05 36.84 13.93
C VAL A 437 -10.95 36.06 12.62
N GLY A 438 -12.07 35.96 11.89
CA GLY A 438 -12.19 35.04 10.76
C GLY A 438 -12.35 33.57 11.20
N ASN A 439 -12.21 32.64 10.28
CA ASN A 439 -12.31 31.22 10.60
C ASN A 439 -10.93 30.68 11.00
N PHE A 440 -10.85 30.06 12.18
CA PHE A 440 -9.71 29.21 12.53
C PHE A 440 -9.87 27.84 11.85
N VAL A 441 -8.78 27.08 11.75
CA VAL A 441 -8.82 25.69 11.29
C VAL A 441 -9.29 24.81 12.46
N SER A 442 -10.02 23.73 12.20
CA SER A 442 -10.69 22.92 13.23
C SER A 442 -9.75 22.43 14.33
N GLU A 443 -8.52 22.05 13.99
CA GLU A 443 -7.50 21.60 14.94
C GLU A 443 -7.05 22.72 15.91
N LEU A 444 -7.14 24.00 15.51
CA LEU A 444 -6.83 25.15 16.36
C LEU A 444 -7.97 25.43 17.35
N ASP A 445 -9.23 25.33 16.91
CA ASP A 445 -10.39 25.48 17.78
C ASP A 445 -10.51 24.33 18.80
N GLU A 446 -10.21 23.09 18.40
CA GLU A 446 -10.16 21.94 19.29
C GLU A 446 -9.08 22.10 20.39
N LEU A 447 -7.90 22.59 20.03
CA LEU A 447 -6.83 22.86 20.99
C LEU A 447 -7.15 24.06 21.89
N LEU A 448 -7.74 25.14 21.37
CA LEU A 448 -8.23 26.26 22.20
C LEU A 448 -9.32 25.82 23.18
N LYS A 449 -10.27 24.98 22.74
CA LYS A 449 -11.31 24.39 23.58
C LYS A 449 -10.69 23.52 24.68
N THR A 450 -9.72 22.68 24.31
CA THR A 450 -8.97 21.84 25.25
C THR A 450 -8.28 22.67 26.35
N VAL A 451 -7.71 23.83 26.03
CA VAL A 451 -7.15 24.76 27.04
C VAL A 451 -8.26 25.34 27.92
N LYS A 452 -9.37 25.83 27.34
CA LYS A 452 -10.50 26.39 28.09
C LYS A 452 -11.12 25.40 29.09
N GLU A 453 -11.18 24.12 28.73
CA GLU A 453 -11.75 23.06 29.58
C GLU A 453 -10.76 22.56 30.65
N LYS A 454 -9.45 22.50 30.36
CA LYS A 454 -8.49 21.79 31.21
C LYS A 454 -7.53 22.69 31.99
N ALA A 455 -7.29 23.93 31.58
CA ALA A 455 -6.33 24.81 32.26
C ALA A 455 -6.72 25.11 33.73
N GLU A 456 -8.01 25.21 34.04
CA GLU A 456 -8.48 25.47 35.40
C GLU A 456 -8.36 24.24 36.32
N LEU A 457 -8.48 23.03 35.76
CA LEU A 457 -8.23 21.75 36.45
C LEU A 457 -6.73 21.52 36.71
N GLU A 458 -5.89 21.74 35.70
CA GLU A 458 -4.42 21.58 35.79
C GLU A 458 -3.80 22.62 36.74
N LEU A 459 -4.39 23.82 36.81
CA LEU A 459 -4.09 24.85 37.82
C LEU A 459 -4.42 24.37 39.25
N ALA A 460 -5.59 23.76 39.45
CA ALA A 460 -5.99 23.23 40.76
C ALA A 460 -5.08 22.07 41.19
N ALA A 461 -4.79 21.13 40.29
CA ALA A 461 -3.87 20.02 40.53
C ALA A 461 -2.45 20.49 40.87
N SER A 462 -1.94 21.50 40.15
CA SER A 462 -0.62 22.08 40.43
C SER A 462 -0.55 22.74 41.81
N LYS A 463 -1.63 23.43 42.22
CA LYS A 463 -1.73 24.03 43.58
C LYS A 463 -1.82 22.97 44.67
N ALA A 464 -2.55 21.87 44.45
CA ALA A 464 -2.63 20.77 45.41
C ALA A 464 -1.27 20.06 45.57
N ASN A 465 -0.61 19.72 44.46
CA ASN A 465 0.70 19.05 44.50
C ASN A 465 1.79 19.92 45.14
N LEU A 466 1.74 21.25 44.97
CA LEU A 466 2.63 22.17 45.66
C LEU A 466 2.51 22.05 47.20
N ILE A 467 1.30 21.93 47.73
CA ILE A 467 1.06 21.78 49.17
C ILE A 467 1.49 20.39 49.66
N LEU A 468 1.24 19.34 48.86
CA LEU A 468 1.65 17.97 49.20
C LEU A 468 3.18 17.79 49.23
N ASP A 469 3.90 18.31 48.23
CA ASP A 469 5.37 18.26 48.24
C ASP A 469 5.93 19.07 49.43
N GLN A 470 5.31 20.19 49.81
CA GLN A 470 5.67 20.95 51.04
C GLN A 470 5.41 20.17 52.35
N GLN A 471 4.45 19.24 52.37
CA GLN A 471 4.16 18.41 53.56
C GLN A 471 5.05 17.16 53.66
N GLN A 472 5.75 16.77 52.59
CA GLN A 472 6.64 15.60 52.60
C GLN A 472 8.04 15.87 53.15
N GLU A 473 8.50 17.13 53.21
CA GLU A 473 9.84 17.45 53.72
C GLU A 473 9.95 17.35 55.26
N ASP A 474 8.84 17.48 56.00
CA ASP A 474 8.83 17.62 57.48
C ASP A 474 8.57 16.32 58.29
N VAL A 475 8.28 15.17 57.67
CA VAL A 475 7.90 13.93 58.41
C VAL A 475 8.65 12.67 57.95
N PRO A 476 9.66 12.21 58.72
CA PRO A 476 10.28 10.90 58.52
C PRO A 476 9.32 9.76 58.93
N LEU A 477 8.77 9.04 57.94
CA LEU A 477 7.90 7.89 58.16
C LEU A 477 8.67 6.69 58.78
N GLN A 478 8.64 6.56 60.10
CA GLN A 478 9.13 5.38 60.80
C GLN A 478 8.15 4.20 60.63
N PHE A 479 8.46 3.30 59.69
CA PHE A 479 7.71 2.05 59.53
C PHE A 479 8.14 0.99 60.58
N PRO A 480 7.19 0.31 61.25
CA PRO A 480 7.53 -0.70 62.26
C PRO A 480 8.03 -2.00 61.61
N GLN A 481 9.34 -2.23 61.64
CA GLN A 481 9.96 -3.45 61.09
C GLN A 481 9.51 -4.73 61.83
N LYS A 482 8.60 -5.47 61.20
CA LYS A 482 8.25 -6.85 61.59
C LYS A 482 9.25 -7.83 60.98
N THR A 483 10.11 -8.44 61.79
CA THR A 483 11.05 -9.48 61.36
C THR A 483 10.33 -10.78 60.98
N TYR A 484 10.14 -11.04 59.69
CA TYR A 484 9.54 -12.28 59.19
C TYR A 484 10.60 -13.35 58.88
N LYS A 485 10.48 -14.54 59.48
CA LYS A 485 11.39 -15.68 59.23
C LYS A 485 10.86 -16.58 58.10
N SER A 486 11.03 -16.17 56.84
CA SER A 486 10.68 -16.98 55.66
C SER A 486 11.90 -17.67 55.06
N LYS A 487 11.81 -18.98 54.77
CA LYS A 487 12.93 -19.79 54.25
C LYS A 487 13.04 -19.87 52.72
N LYS A 488 12.00 -19.44 51.98
CA LYS A 488 12.02 -19.44 50.50
C LYS A 488 13.18 -18.60 49.96
N PRO A 489 13.86 -18.99 48.86
CA PRO A 489 14.76 -18.10 48.14
C PRO A 489 14.01 -16.91 47.52
N LEU A 490 14.72 -15.84 47.17
CA LEU A 490 14.13 -14.60 46.65
C LEU A 490 13.33 -14.80 45.36
N TYR A 491 13.78 -15.67 44.45
CA TYR A 491 13.09 -15.90 43.17
C TYR A 491 11.67 -16.50 43.30
N GLU A 492 11.37 -17.18 44.41
CA GLU A 492 10.04 -17.74 44.70
C GLU A 492 9.05 -16.74 45.33
N ARG A 493 9.44 -15.47 45.45
CA ARG A 493 8.68 -14.40 46.14
C ARG A 493 8.87 -13.01 45.50
N LEU A 494 9.14 -12.94 44.20
CA LEU A 494 9.38 -11.67 43.47
C LEU A 494 8.14 -10.75 43.41
N ASP A 495 6.97 -11.33 43.67
CA ASP A 495 5.66 -10.70 43.85
C ASP A 495 5.44 -10.10 45.26
N GLU A 496 6.25 -10.49 46.26
CA GLU A 496 6.14 -10.04 47.64
C GLU A 496 7.22 -9.01 48.02
N PHE A 497 6.89 -7.71 48.05
CA PHE A 497 7.81 -6.71 48.59
C PHE A 497 8.02 -6.91 50.11
N ARG A 498 9.26 -7.19 50.52
CA ARG A 498 9.68 -7.40 51.91
C ARG A 498 11.07 -6.81 52.13
N GLU A 499 11.28 -6.08 53.23
CA GLU A 499 12.64 -5.77 53.70
C GLU A 499 13.27 -7.04 54.28
N ASP A 500 14.31 -7.57 53.63
CA ASP A 500 15.03 -8.77 54.07
C ASP A 500 16.53 -8.47 54.22
N PRO A 501 17.00 -8.12 55.44
CA PRO A 501 18.41 -7.80 55.69
C PRO A 501 19.39 -8.94 55.37
N GLN A 502 18.93 -10.18 55.19
CA GLN A 502 19.81 -11.29 54.80
C GLN A 502 20.32 -11.16 53.36
N LEU A 503 19.64 -10.38 52.52
CA LEU A 503 20.09 -10.03 51.16
C LEU A 503 21.38 -9.18 51.15
N LEU A 504 21.67 -8.47 52.25
CA LEU A 504 22.91 -7.69 52.44
C LEU A 504 24.00 -8.50 53.18
N SER A 505 23.74 -9.76 53.52
CA SER A 505 24.72 -10.64 54.15
C SER A 505 25.70 -11.26 53.14
N LYS A 506 26.78 -11.88 53.62
CA LYS A 506 27.73 -12.58 52.75
C LYS A 506 27.15 -13.80 52.02
N ASN A 507 26.05 -14.37 52.52
CA ASN A 507 25.41 -15.58 51.99
C ASN A 507 23.91 -15.34 51.74
N PRO A 508 23.52 -14.51 50.74
CA PRO A 508 22.13 -14.13 50.51
C PRO A 508 21.33 -15.27 49.86
N ASN A 509 20.12 -15.53 50.36
CA ASN A 509 19.23 -16.59 49.87
C ASN A 509 18.49 -16.19 48.57
N LEU A 510 19.23 -16.00 47.49
CA LEU A 510 18.71 -15.49 46.21
C LEU A 510 18.02 -16.56 45.36
N VAL A 511 18.74 -17.67 45.11
CA VAL A 511 18.33 -18.76 44.22
C VAL A 511 19.01 -20.06 44.63
N THR A 512 18.29 -21.18 44.47
CA THR A 512 18.81 -22.52 44.74
C THR A 512 19.72 -22.97 43.59
N LEU A 513 20.94 -23.39 43.89
CA LEU A 513 21.91 -23.89 42.91
C LEU A 513 22.43 -25.29 43.32
N PRO A 514 22.47 -26.28 42.40
CA PRO A 514 21.95 -26.23 41.04
C PRO A 514 20.41 -26.07 41.01
N PRO A 515 19.84 -25.55 39.89
CA PRO A 515 18.39 -25.51 39.72
C PRO A 515 17.80 -26.92 39.72
N GLN A 516 16.52 -27.05 40.10
CA GLN A 516 15.83 -28.34 40.01
C GLN A 516 15.62 -28.72 38.54
N MET A 517 15.77 -30.01 38.23
CA MET A 517 15.66 -30.54 36.86
C MET A 517 14.20 -30.76 36.48
N GLU A 518 13.67 -29.93 35.58
CA GLU A 518 12.31 -30.08 35.04
C GLU A 518 12.30 -30.89 33.73
N PRO A 519 11.25 -31.71 33.48
CA PRO A 519 11.16 -32.52 32.26
C PRO A 519 10.75 -31.68 31.04
N VAL A 520 11.63 -31.62 30.04
CA VAL A 520 11.36 -30.96 28.75
C VAL A 520 10.52 -31.90 27.86
N PRO A 521 9.41 -31.44 27.26
CA PRO A 521 8.62 -32.28 26.33
C PRO A 521 9.41 -32.63 25.07
N ALA A 522 9.29 -33.88 24.63
CA ALA A 522 9.91 -34.37 23.41
C ALA A 522 9.27 -33.76 22.14
N LYS A 523 9.91 -33.95 20.98
CA LYS A 523 9.41 -33.49 19.68
C LYS A 523 7.95 -33.90 19.46
N PRO A 524 7.11 -33.02 18.86
CA PRO A 524 5.69 -33.33 18.63
C PRO A 524 5.53 -34.55 17.72
N LEU A 525 4.54 -35.39 18.02
CA LEU A 525 4.26 -36.58 17.23
C LEU A 525 3.66 -36.19 15.87
N PHE A 526 4.16 -36.85 14.82
CA PHE A 526 3.63 -36.79 13.47
C PHE A 526 3.20 -38.20 13.09
N PHE A 527 1.93 -38.38 12.69
CA PHE A 527 1.35 -39.69 12.40
C PHE A 527 1.15 -39.86 10.90
N ASP A 528 1.61 -40.98 10.34
CA ASP A 528 1.24 -41.38 8.99
C ASP A 528 -0.16 -42.03 9.01
N LEU A 529 -1.17 -41.23 8.72
CA LEU A 529 -2.56 -41.67 8.68
C LEU A 529 -2.89 -42.47 7.41
N ALA A 530 -2.02 -42.49 6.38
CA ALA A 530 -2.29 -43.21 5.14
C ALA A 530 -2.23 -44.74 5.34
N LEU A 531 -1.39 -45.21 6.27
CA LEU A 531 -1.28 -46.62 6.62
C LEU A 531 -2.60 -47.21 7.16
N ASN A 532 -3.45 -46.39 7.79
CA ASN A 532 -4.75 -46.81 8.32
C ASN A 532 -5.76 -47.19 7.23
N PHE A 533 -5.51 -46.81 5.97
CA PHE A 533 -6.37 -47.12 4.83
C PHE A 533 -5.83 -48.27 3.96
N ALA A 534 -4.76 -48.94 4.41
CA ALA A 534 -4.15 -50.08 3.71
C ALA A 534 -4.80 -51.42 4.12
N GLU A 535 -6.09 -51.57 3.82
CA GLU A 535 -6.84 -52.79 4.11
C GLU A 535 -6.64 -53.88 3.03
N PHE A 536 -6.78 -55.15 3.41
CA PHE A 536 -6.87 -56.23 2.42
C PHE A 536 -8.24 -56.21 1.72
N PRO A 537 -8.32 -56.55 0.41
CA PRO A 537 -9.60 -56.68 -0.26
C PRO A 537 -10.43 -57.81 0.36
N ASP A 538 -11.76 -57.65 0.38
CA ASP A 538 -12.65 -58.71 0.84
C ASP A 538 -12.48 -59.99 0.00
N LEU A 539 -12.46 -61.13 0.67
CA LEU A 539 -12.29 -62.47 0.08
C LEU A 539 -13.48 -63.40 0.41
N THR A 540 -14.57 -62.89 1.00
CA THR A 540 -15.73 -63.68 1.45
C THR A 540 -16.33 -64.52 0.32
N GLU A 541 -16.46 -63.95 -0.90
CA GLU A 541 -16.91 -64.68 -2.10
C GLU A 541 -16.07 -65.91 -2.45
N LYS A 542 -14.80 -65.96 -2.01
CA LYS A 542 -13.88 -67.09 -2.26
C LYS A 542 -13.93 -68.16 -1.17
N LEU A 543 -14.67 -67.92 -0.08
CA LEU A 543 -14.78 -68.83 1.08
C LEU A 543 -16.06 -69.67 1.06
N GLU A 544 -17.16 -69.15 0.50
CA GLU A 544 -18.46 -69.85 0.50
C GLU A 544 -18.50 -71.12 -0.37
N GLY A 545 -17.51 -71.33 -1.23
CA GLY A 545 -17.42 -72.49 -2.12
C GLY A 545 -17.15 -73.84 -1.43
N SER A 546 -16.83 -73.88 -0.13
CA SER A 546 -16.38 -75.13 0.52
C SER A 546 -16.56 -75.22 2.04
N GLN A 547 -17.60 -75.96 2.51
CA GLN A 547 -17.48 -77.18 3.34
C GLN A 547 -18.85 -77.77 3.78
N PRO A 548 -18.96 -79.06 4.19
CA PRO A 548 -20.24 -79.78 4.36
C PRO A 548 -20.66 -80.06 5.83
N LYS A 549 -21.79 -80.77 6.03
CA LYS A 549 -22.52 -80.97 7.31
C LYS A 549 -22.21 -82.30 8.01
N GLN A 550 -22.08 -82.31 9.35
CA GLN A 550 -22.42 -83.49 10.18
C GLN A 550 -22.74 -83.20 11.68
N LYS A 551 -22.67 -84.22 12.57
CA LYS A 551 -23.79 -84.47 13.52
C LYS A 551 -23.47 -85.33 14.78
N GLN A 552 -24.45 -85.32 15.70
CA GLN A 552 -24.84 -86.26 16.79
C GLN A 552 -24.23 -87.70 16.78
N GLY A 553 -23.89 -88.37 17.91
CA GLY A 553 -23.79 -87.92 19.33
C GLY A 553 -23.91 -89.05 20.41
N VAL A 554 -23.43 -88.77 21.64
CA VAL A 554 -23.76 -89.36 22.99
C VAL A 554 -23.34 -90.82 23.37
N GLY A 555 -22.78 -90.98 24.60
CA GLY A 555 -22.64 -92.25 25.37
C GLY A 555 -21.36 -92.32 26.23
N ILE A 556 -21.32 -91.84 27.49
CA ILE A 556 -21.63 -92.50 28.80
C ILE A 556 -20.53 -93.48 29.33
N SER A 557 -20.34 -93.48 30.66
CA SER A 557 -19.14 -93.91 31.43
C SER A 557 -18.94 -95.41 31.70
N GLY A 558 -17.70 -95.83 32.01
CA GLY A 558 -17.44 -97.15 32.64
C GLY A 558 -15.97 -97.66 32.72
N PHE A 559 -15.30 -97.41 33.86
CA PHE A 559 -14.22 -98.21 34.50
C PHE A 559 -13.02 -98.85 33.72
N VAL A 560 -11.84 -98.28 33.98
CA VAL A 560 -10.56 -98.94 34.37
C VAL A 560 -10.01 -100.14 33.57
N LYS A 561 -9.05 -99.82 32.68
CA LYS A 561 -7.69 -100.41 32.55
C LYS A 561 -6.84 -99.40 31.76
N GLY A 562 -5.55 -99.15 32.00
CA GLY A 562 -4.63 -99.79 32.93
C GLY A 562 -3.40 -100.38 32.24
N LEU A 563 -2.59 -99.55 31.56
CA LEU A 563 -1.18 -99.84 31.21
C LEU A 563 -0.43 -98.56 30.76
N TRP A 564 0.87 -98.70 30.48
CA TRP A 564 1.83 -97.67 30.03
C TRP A 564 1.44 -97.01 28.69
N GLY A 565 1.98 -95.85 28.28
CA GLY A 565 3.00 -94.98 28.90
C GLY A 565 4.02 -94.44 27.88
N TRP A 566 4.32 -93.13 27.95
CA TRP A 566 5.16 -92.35 27.01
C TRP A 566 4.60 -92.25 25.56
N GLY A 567 4.91 -91.24 24.75
CA GLY A 567 5.58 -89.96 25.06
C GLY A 567 6.67 -89.56 24.05
N LYS A 568 6.36 -88.59 23.18
CA LYS A 568 7.28 -87.58 22.62
C LYS A 568 6.51 -86.50 21.88
#